data_AF-A0A820S211-F1
#
_entry.id   AF-A0A820S211-F1
#
_cell.length_a   1.000
_cell.length_b   1.000
_cell.length_c   1.000
_cell.angle_alpha   90.00
_cell.angle_beta   90.00
_cell.angle_gamma   90.00
#
_symmetry.space_group_name_H-M   'P 1'
#
loop_
_entity.id
_entity.type
_entity.pdbx_description
1 polymer ?
#
loop_
_entity_poly.entity_id
_entity_poly.type
_entity_poly.pdbx_seq_one_letter_code
_entity_poly.pdbx_strand_id
1 'polypeptide(L)' 'LVENVDQGIKKSLREVVKLQSITGGQGMLKCSCKGGCTTNRCKRKQAKILCNSRCHNSTTCRNK' A
#
# COMPACT_ATOMS: atom_id res chain seq x y z
N LEU A 1 1.34 8.46 24.40
CA LEU A 1 0.98 9.83 24.00
C LEU A 1 1.74 10.18 22.74
N VAL A 2 1.06 10.38 21.61
CA VAL A 2 1.12 11.61 20.80
C VAL A 2 -0.10 11.56 19.87
N GLU A 3 -1.13 12.34 20.16
CA GLU A 3 -2.13 12.71 19.14
C GLU A 3 -2.01 14.21 18.93
N ASN A 4 -1.08 14.63 18.06
CA ASN A 4 -1.12 15.96 17.47
C ASN A 4 -2.11 15.89 16.30
N VAL A 5 -3.40 16.03 16.61
CA VAL A 5 -4.42 16.26 15.59
C VAL A 5 -4.29 17.72 15.15
N ASP A 6 -3.58 17.95 14.05
CA ASP A 6 -3.53 19.26 13.40
C ASP A 6 -4.96 19.70 13.04
N GLN A 7 -5.51 20.61 13.84
CA GLN A 7 -6.90 21.06 13.76
C GLN A 7 -7.16 22.03 12.59
N GLY A 8 -6.19 22.23 11.69
CA GLY A 8 -6.29 23.19 10.58
C GLY A 8 -7.02 22.70 9.31
N ILE A 9 -7.18 21.38 9.11
CA ILE A 9 -7.67 20.83 7.83
C ILE A 9 -8.94 20.00 8.05
N LYS A 10 -10.09 20.47 7.53
CA LYS A 10 -11.31 19.65 7.43
C LYS A 10 -11.03 18.44 6.53
N LYS A 11 -10.88 17.28 7.15
CA LYS A 11 -10.74 15.97 6.48
C LYS A 11 -12.00 15.14 6.72
N SER A 12 -12.41 14.38 5.71
CA SER A 12 -13.46 13.38 5.89
C SER A 12 -13.00 12.26 6.83
N LEU A 13 -13.94 11.60 7.52
CA LEU A 13 -13.64 10.43 8.36
C LEU A 13 -12.82 9.37 7.59
N ARG A 14 -13.10 9.20 6.29
CA ARG A 14 -12.36 8.29 5.42
C ARG A 14 -10.88 8.66 5.29
N GLU A 15 -10.56 9.95 5.17
CA GLU A 15 -9.19 10.43 5.07
C GLU A 15 -8.44 10.29 6.39
N VAL A 16 -9.09 10.58 7.52
CA VAL A 16 -8.50 10.40 8.85
C VAL A 16 -8.14 8.92 9.09
N VAL A 17 -9.08 8.02 8.85
CA VAL A 17 -8.85 6.57 8.95
C VAL A 17 -7.76 6.10 7.99
N LYS A 18 -7.70 6.65 6.78
CA LYS A 18 -6.64 6.34 5.80
C LYS A 18 -5.26 6.73 6.31
N LEU A 19 -5.12 7.88 6.99
CA LEU A 19 -3.85 8.36 7.53
C LEU A 19 -3.40 7.54 8.76
N GLN A 20 -4.35 7.16 9.62
CA GLN A 20 -4.05 6.32 10.79
C GLN A 20 -3.82 4.84 10.44
N SER A 21 -4.32 4.39 9.28
CA SER A 21 -4.17 3.01 8.85
C SER A 21 -2.78 2.73 8.31
N ILE A 22 -2.12 1.72 8.89
CA ILE A 22 -0.85 1.15 8.39
C ILE A 22 -0.93 0.76 6.90
N THR A 23 -2.14 0.46 6.38
CA THR A 23 -2.35 0.00 5.01
C THR A 23 -3.02 1.03 4.09
N GLY A 24 -3.22 2.28 4.55
CA GLY A 24 -3.77 3.35 3.71
C GLY A 24 -5.22 3.15 3.27
N GLY A 25 -6.04 2.51 4.11
CA GLY A 25 -7.50 2.43 3.93
C GLY A 25 -8.02 1.34 2.99
N GLN A 26 -7.15 0.56 2.33
CA GLN A 26 -7.55 -0.60 1.52
C GLN A 26 -7.44 -1.94 2.28
N GLY A 27 -7.03 -1.91 3.54
CA GLY A 27 -6.92 -3.10 4.42
C GLY A 27 -5.75 -4.03 4.11
N MET A 28 -5.19 -3.99 2.89
CA MET A 28 -4.05 -4.81 2.50
C MET A 28 -3.16 -4.13 1.47
N LEU A 29 -1.85 -4.20 1.70
CA LEU A 29 -0.86 -3.79 0.71
C LEU A 29 -0.70 -4.92 -0.33
N LYS A 30 -1.41 -4.81 -1.46
CA LYS A 30 -1.12 -5.61 -2.66
C LYS A 30 -0.84 -4.69 -3.84
N CYS A 31 0.04 -5.11 -4.75
CA CYS A 31 0.14 -4.43 -6.04
C CYS A 31 -1.04 -4.85 -6.93
N SER A 32 -1.32 -4.04 -7.95
CA SER A 32 -2.38 -4.28 -8.93
C SER A 32 -1.92 -5.15 -10.11
N CYS A 33 -0.70 -5.69 -10.06
CA CYS A 33 -0.15 -6.53 -11.11
C CYS A 33 -0.82 -7.90 -11.11
N LYS A 34 -0.96 -8.50 -12.30
CA LYS A 34 -1.39 -9.91 -12.44
C LYS A 34 -0.23 -10.90 -12.26
N GLY A 35 1.01 -10.43 -12.43
CA GLY A 35 2.25 -11.22 -12.35
C GLY A 35 3.42 -10.42 -12.93
N GLY A 36 4.60 -11.05 -13.07
CA GLY A 36 5.71 -10.50 -13.87
C GLY A 36 6.18 -9.10 -13.45
N CYS A 37 6.18 -8.80 -12.14
CA CYS A 37 6.48 -7.48 -11.55
C CYS A 37 7.91 -6.95 -11.82
N THR A 38 8.31 -6.76 -13.07
CA THR A 38 9.67 -6.32 -13.44
C THR A 38 9.81 -4.80 -13.55
N THR A 39 8.72 -4.12 -13.92
CA THR A 39 8.73 -2.69 -14.19
C THR A 39 8.19 -1.86 -13.03
N ASN A 40 8.46 -0.56 -13.05
CA ASN A 40 7.91 0.41 -12.08
C ASN A 40 6.38 0.60 -12.20
N ARG A 41 5.70 -0.11 -13.12
CA ARG A 41 4.23 -0.25 -13.07
C ARG A 41 3.78 -1.03 -11.83
N CYS A 42 4.65 -1.86 -11.27
CA CYS A 42 4.42 -2.49 -9.97
C CYS A 42 4.68 -1.47 -8.86
N LYS A 43 3.62 -1.08 -8.15
CA LYS A 43 3.69 -0.13 -7.02
C LYS A 43 4.66 -0.59 -5.91
N ARG A 44 4.74 -1.91 -5.66
CA ARG A 44 5.71 -2.49 -4.71
C ARG A 44 7.15 -2.26 -5.19
N LYS A 45 7.46 -2.61 -6.45
CA LYS A 45 8.78 -2.40 -7.06
C LYS A 45 9.17 -0.92 -7.07
N GLN A 46 8.24 -0.04 -7.45
CA GLN A 46 8.44 1.41 -7.45
C GLN A 46 8.75 1.94 -6.05
N ALA A 47 8.06 1.42 -5.03
CA ALA A 47 8.33 1.71 -3.62
C ALA A 47 9.58 0.98 -3.07
N LYS A 48 10.33 0.26 -3.91
CA LYS A 48 11.49 -0.57 -3.54
C LYS A 48 11.16 -1.64 -2.50
N ILE A 49 9.92 -2.15 -2.50
CA ILE A 49 9.44 -3.21 -1.63
C ILE A 49 9.18 -4.47 -2.46
N LEU A 50 9.49 -5.64 -1.91
CA LEU A 50 9.23 -6.93 -2.54
C LEU A 50 7.75 -7.33 -2.41
N CYS A 51 7.22 -8.01 -3.43
CA CYS A 51 5.89 -8.61 -3.39
C CYS A 51 5.94 -9.88 -2.55
N ASN A 52 5.04 -10.00 -1.58
CA ASN A 52 4.85 -11.23 -0.82
C ASN A 52 3.69 -12.08 -1.39
N SER A 53 3.40 -13.20 -0.74
CA SER A 53 2.30 -14.11 -1.10
C SER A 53 0.92 -13.43 -1.17
N ARG A 54 0.71 -12.31 -0.44
CA ARG A 54 -0.56 -11.56 -0.47
C ARG A 54 -0.74 -10.71 -1.73
N CYS A 55 0.35 -10.41 -2.46
CA CYS A 55 0.23 -9.76 -3.78
C CYS A 55 -0.29 -10.75 -4.81
N HIS A 56 0.40 -11.89 -4.94
CA HIS A 56 0.09 -12.93 -5.90
C HIS A 56 0.47 -14.29 -5.31
N ASN A 57 -0.38 -15.29 -5.50
CA ASN A 57 -0.05 -16.68 -5.22
C ASN A 57 0.88 -17.29 -6.29
N SER A 58 1.13 -16.57 -7.38
CA SER A 58 1.85 -17.08 -8.55
C SER A 58 3.38 -17.05 -8.36
N THR A 59 4.03 -18.11 -8.81
CA THR A 59 5.49 -18.21 -9.00
C THR A 59 6.01 -17.25 -10.06
N THR A 60 5.15 -16.69 -10.92
CA THR A 60 5.52 -15.79 -12.01
C THR A 60 5.89 -14.36 -11.57
N CYS A 61 5.80 -14.05 -10.27
CA CYS A 61 6.23 -12.76 -9.76
C CYS A 61 7.76 -12.65 -9.77
N ARG A 62 8.28 -11.65 -10.50
CA ARG A 62 9.72 -11.36 -10.59
C ARG A 62 10.23 -10.30 -9.60
N ASN A 63 9.37 -9.83 -8.69
CA ASN A 63 9.72 -8.95 -7.58
C ASN A 63 9.31 -9.63 -6.28
N LYS A 64 9.88 -10.80 -6.01
CA LYS A 64 9.69 -11.53 -4.74
C LYS A 64 10.79 -11.16 -3.76
#